data_AF-A0A5C3NRM9-F1
#
_entry.id   AF-A0A5C3NRM9-F1
#
_cell.length_a   1.000
_cell.length_b   1.000
_cell.length_c   1.000
_cell.angle_alpha   90.00
_cell.angle_beta   90.00
_cell.angle_gamma   90.00
#
_symmetry.space_group_name_H-M   'P 1'
#
loop_
_entity.id
_entity.type
_entity.pdbx_description
1 polymer ?
#
loop_
_entity_poly.entity_id
_entity_poly.type
_entity_poly.pdbx_seq_one_letter_code
_entity_poly.pdbx_strand_id
1 'polypeptide(L)'
;MDAKIDGKRLPGYPGPDEDWPIHTITGEPCLRFDWTKTNKDKVNLEGIEKVMKWVLASGATEVKHAATGLAHILTGDLRKRCFIKFNYMRTQWRTFNKKKGKDLGAGRTGDGAQGAGPGGAGEGGAPNGDGEQMEEEEQDEGKSRGVLRVRAEKTAEQRKRKVAGTQWEDAKYAAAFLPNAMSDNEDNAVEPGQPKTYLARAPWYRSKLQQDIFDTLDERADPNPDKAKAMVSRVRGPVKQDIEPPKARRVDTALRVWQVDEQALSDNPHWLTSGRVVANGRLWGDAEDPVHEGPASRRGKGRGGGPPKIRRPEGTADVSEARARFKAATAGVDIDDLFAS
;
A
#
# COMPACT_ATOMS: atom_id res chain seq x y z
N MET A 1 -6.52 15.82 31.13
CA MET A 1 -6.19 14.62 30.34
C MET A 1 -6.64 14.90 28.92
N ASP A 2 -5.72 15.31 28.06
CA ASP A 2 -6.06 15.64 26.68
C ASP A 2 -6.40 14.34 25.93
N ALA A 3 -7.65 14.24 25.49
CA ALA A 3 -8.08 13.12 24.68
C ALA A 3 -7.19 13.07 23.44
N LYS A 4 -6.47 11.96 23.26
CA LYS A 4 -5.67 11.70 22.07
C LYS A 4 -6.56 11.91 20.84
N ILE A 5 -6.12 12.79 19.94
CA ILE A 5 -6.85 13.07 18.69
C ILE A 5 -7.01 11.75 17.91
N ASP A 6 -8.23 11.25 17.85
CA ASP A 6 -8.60 10.06 17.08
C ASP A 6 -8.96 10.48 15.65
N GLY A 7 -8.33 9.82 14.67
CA GLY A 7 -8.58 10.05 13.25
C GLY A 7 -10.04 9.77 12.83
N LYS A 8 -10.80 9.01 13.62
CA LYS A 8 -12.22 8.72 13.36
C LYS A 8 -13.15 9.87 13.74
N ARG A 9 -12.79 10.66 14.75
CA ARG A 9 -13.65 11.72 15.34
C ARG A 9 -13.08 13.12 15.11
N LEU A 10 -12.50 13.35 13.93
CA LEU A 10 -11.95 14.66 13.60
C LEU A 10 -13.09 15.65 13.29
N PRO A 11 -12.98 16.91 13.76
CA PRO A 11 -13.96 17.94 13.44
C PRO A 11 -13.97 18.22 11.94
N GLY A 12 -15.17 18.44 11.37
CA GLY A 12 -15.34 18.82 9.97
C GLY A 12 -14.79 20.21 9.68
N TYR A 13 -14.69 20.54 8.40
CA TYR A 13 -14.42 21.90 7.95
C TYR A 13 -15.72 22.71 8.00
N PRO A 14 -15.74 23.90 8.62
CA PRO A 14 -16.95 24.72 8.71
C PRO A 14 -17.56 24.99 7.34
N GLY A 15 -18.88 24.86 7.24
CA GLY A 15 -19.65 25.28 6.07
C GLY A 15 -19.66 26.81 5.89
N PRO A 16 -20.21 27.32 4.77
CA PRO A 16 -20.31 28.76 4.52
C PRO A 16 -21.17 29.50 5.58
N ASP A 17 -22.14 28.80 6.16
CA ASP A 17 -23.07 29.33 7.17
C ASP A 17 -22.71 28.93 8.61
N GLU A 18 -21.61 28.20 8.80
CA GLU A 18 -21.15 27.78 10.12
C GLU A 18 -20.08 28.73 10.65
N ASP A 19 -20.29 29.24 11.87
CA ASP A 19 -19.28 30.05 12.53
C ASP A 19 -17.99 29.26 12.76
N TRP A 20 -16.86 29.93 12.54
CA TRP A 20 -15.58 29.31 12.77
C TRP A 20 -15.37 29.06 14.26
N PRO A 21 -15.03 27.83 14.70
CA PRO A 21 -14.83 27.58 16.12
C PRO A 21 -13.66 28.40 16.66
N ILE A 22 -13.89 29.16 17.73
CA ILE A 22 -12.87 30.01 18.36
C ILE A 22 -12.28 29.29 19.57
N HIS A 23 -10.96 29.37 19.73
CA HIS A 23 -10.28 28.83 20.90
C HIS A 23 -10.51 29.75 22.11
N THR A 24 -11.06 29.20 23.20
CA THR A 24 -11.57 29.99 24.34
C THR A 24 -10.51 30.83 25.05
N ILE A 25 -9.25 30.38 25.06
CA ILE A 25 -8.16 31.05 25.77
C ILE A 25 -7.51 32.12 24.90
N THR A 26 -7.31 31.84 23.62
CA THR A 26 -6.55 32.73 22.72
C THR A 26 -7.44 33.67 21.93
N GLY A 27 -8.75 33.38 21.85
CA GLY A 27 -9.68 34.10 20.98
C GLY A 27 -9.42 33.86 19.48
N GLU A 28 -8.47 32.99 19.13
CA GLU A 28 -8.09 32.73 17.75
C GLU A 28 -8.98 31.63 17.13
N PRO A 29 -9.28 31.72 15.82
CA PRO A 29 -9.94 30.64 15.09
C PRO A 29 -9.16 29.33 15.20
N CYS A 30 -9.82 28.27 15.64
CA CYS A 30 -9.23 26.95 15.73
C CYS A 30 -8.81 26.43 14.35
N LEU A 31 -7.69 25.70 14.30
CA LEU A 31 -7.27 25.05 13.06
C LEU A 31 -8.31 23.98 12.64
N ARG A 32 -8.72 24.03 11.37
CA ARG A 32 -9.63 23.07 10.75
C ARG A 32 -9.09 22.64 9.39
N PHE A 33 -9.32 21.38 9.04
CA PHE A 33 -8.93 20.78 7.77
C PHE A 33 -10.16 20.31 7.02
N ASP A 34 -10.16 20.49 5.70
CA ASP A 34 -11.14 19.90 4.81
C ASP A 34 -10.71 18.47 4.47
N TRP A 35 -11.23 17.51 5.25
CA TRP A 35 -10.95 16.09 5.08
C TRP A 35 -11.52 15.51 3.77
N THR A 36 -12.40 16.22 3.08
CA THR A 36 -12.87 15.79 1.75
C THR A 36 -11.78 16.01 0.70
N LYS A 37 -10.96 17.05 0.89
CA LYS A 37 -9.88 17.47 -0.02
C LYS A 37 -8.52 16.85 0.31
N THR A 38 -7.58 16.98 -0.63
CA THR A 38 -6.21 16.44 -0.46
C THR A 38 -5.33 17.38 0.35
N ASN A 39 -4.15 16.92 0.75
CA ASN A 39 -3.12 17.76 1.39
C ASN A 39 -2.49 18.80 0.46
N LYS A 40 -2.77 18.74 -0.85
CA LYS A 40 -2.31 19.73 -1.84
C LYS A 40 -3.32 20.84 -2.07
N ASP A 41 -4.54 20.68 -1.54
CA ASP A 41 -5.53 21.75 -1.58
C ASP A 41 -5.02 22.96 -0.78
N LYS A 42 -5.27 24.17 -1.29
CA LYS A 42 -4.74 25.42 -0.72
C LYS A 42 -5.06 25.55 0.76
N VAL A 43 -6.31 25.28 1.15
CA VAL A 43 -6.77 25.41 2.54
C VAL A 43 -6.03 24.45 3.47
N ASN A 44 -5.93 23.18 3.06
CA ASN A 44 -5.25 22.17 3.85
C ASN A 44 -3.74 22.41 3.90
N LEU A 45 -3.14 22.90 2.81
CA LEU A 45 -1.72 23.22 2.75
C LEU A 45 -1.36 24.34 3.74
N GLU A 46 -2.13 25.43 3.76
CA GLU A 46 -1.96 26.52 4.74
C GLU A 46 -2.08 26.00 6.18
N GLY A 47 -3.04 25.12 6.45
CA GLY A 47 -3.18 24.50 7.76
C GLY A 47 -2.01 23.62 8.16
N ILE A 48 -1.46 22.85 7.21
CA ILE A 48 -0.28 22.01 7.44
C ILE A 48 0.95 22.88 7.73
N GLU A 49 1.11 24.01 7.05
CA GLU A 49 2.21 24.95 7.29
C GLU A 49 2.13 25.59 8.68
N LYS A 50 0.92 25.92 9.15
CA LYS A 50 0.70 26.36 10.54
C LYS A 50 1.13 25.28 11.54
N VAL A 51 0.77 24.02 11.31
CA VAL A 51 1.21 22.89 12.17
C VAL A 51 2.72 22.75 12.16
N MET A 52 3.37 22.83 10.99
CA MET A 52 4.83 22.74 10.90
C MET A 52 5.51 23.87 11.68
N LYS A 53 5.04 25.11 11.53
CA LYS A 53 5.58 26.26 12.26
C LYS A 53 5.46 26.06 13.77
N TRP A 54 4.32 25.56 14.24
CA TRP A 54 4.11 25.23 15.65
C TRP A 54 5.03 24.11 16.14
N VAL A 55 5.20 23.03 15.36
CA VAL A 55 6.11 21.92 15.72
C VAL A 55 7.56 22.40 15.86
N LEU A 56 8.01 23.30 14.98
CA LEU A 56 9.37 23.86 15.06
C LEU A 56 9.53 24.82 16.25
N ALA A 57 8.50 25.60 16.59
CA ALA A 57 8.57 26.57 17.68
C ALA A 57 8.43 25.93 19.07
N SER A 58 7.55 24.93 19.19
CA SER A 58 7.10 24.42 20.50
C SER A 58 7.35 22.92 20.68
N GLY A 59 7.65 22.17 19.62
CA GLY A 59 7.70 20.71 19.67
C GLY A 59 8.75 20.15 20.63
N ALA A 60 9.90 20.82 20.78
CA ALA A 60 10.94 20.42 21.74
C ALA A 60 10.51 20.63 23.20
N THR A 61 9.71 21.66 23.46
CA THR A 61 9.17 21.96 24.79
C THR A 61 8.09 20.96 25.19
N GLU A 62 7.18 20.67 24.25
CA GLU A 62 6.07 19.71 24.44
C GLU A 62 6.56 18.26 24.52
N VAL A 63 7.57 17.92 23.71
CA VAL A 63 8.08 16.56 23.59
C VAL A 63 9.60 16.57 23.75
N LYS A 64 10.06 16.59 25.01
CA LYS A 64 11.48 16.72 25.37
C LYS A 64 12.42 15.75 24.62
N HIS A 65 12.01 14.49 24.44
CA HIS A 65 12.81 13.49 23.74
C HIS A 65 12.91 13.72 22.22
N ALA A 66 12.04 14.56 21.64
CA ALA A 66 12.08 14.93 20.23
C ALA A 66 13.03 16.11 19.96
N ALA A 67 13.55 16.80 20.99
CA ALA A 67 14.34 18.02 20.84
C ALA A 67 15.56 17.81 19.91
N THR A 68 16.34 16.76 20.12
CA THR A 68 17.50 16.43 19.27
C THR A 68 17.06 16.14 17.83
N GLY A 69 15.98 15.40 17.64
CA GLY A 69 15.46 15.08 16.30
C GLY A 69 14.94 16.32 15.56
N LEU A 70 14.28 17.23 16.25
CA LEU A 70 13.76 18.47 15.70
C LEU A 70 14.86 19.47 15.37
N ALA A 71 15.97 19.49 16.12
CA ALA A 71 17.12 20.35 15.81
C ALA A 71 17.79 20.00 14.46
N HIS A 72 17.70 18.74 14.03
CA HIS A 72 18.33 18.25 12.80
C HIS A 72 17.34 17.97 11.66
N ILE A 73 16.03 18.14 11.88
CA ILE A 73 15.04 17.82 10.84
C ILE A 73 15.05 18.90 9.75
N LEU A 74 15.17 18.47 8.50
CA LEU A 74 15.01 19.37 7.36
C LEU A 74 13.53 19.74 7.19
N THR A 75 13.25 21.00 6.81
CA THR A 75 11.88 21.48 6.58
C THR A 75 11.11 20.60 5.59
N GLY A 76 11.79 20.10 4.54
CA GLY A 76 11.20 19.19 3.56
C GLY A 76 10.78 17.84 4.15
N ASP A 77 11.58 17.28 5.07
CA ASP A 77 11.27 16.03 5.75
C ASP A 77 10.13 16.19 6.75
N LEU A 78 10.12 17.29 7.51
CA LEU A 78 9.00 17.63 8.40
C LEU A 78 7.70 17.77 7.62
N ARG A 79 7.72 18.51 6.49
CA ARG A 79 6.56 18.65 5.60
C ARG A 79 6.05 17.29 5.13
N LYS A 80 6.96 16.41 4.70
CA LYS A 80 6.62 15.06 4.27
C LYS A 80 5.98 14.24 5.39
N ARG A 81 6.47 14.34 6.63
CA ARG A 81 5.88 13.68 7.80
C ARG A 81 4.47 14.20 8.09
N CYS A 82 4.27 15.52 8.06
CA CYS A 82 2.95 16.14 8.21
C CYS A 82 1.97 15.68 7.11
N PHE A 83 2.42 15.59 5.86
CA PHE A 83 1.61 15.08 4.75
C PHE A 83 1.17 13.62 4.95
N ILE A 84 2.10 12.75 5.37
CA ILE A 84 1.79 11.35 5.67
C ILE A 84 0.73 11.26 6.78
N LYS A 85 0.92 12.02 7.88
CA LYS A 85 -0.02 12.02 9.01
C LYS A 85 -1.39 12.58 8.62
N PHE A 86 -1.44 13.66 7.86
CA PHE A 86 -2.69 14.23 7.33
C PHE A 86 -3.45 13.19 6.50
N ASN A 87 -2.79 12.54 5.54
CA ASN A 87 -3.45 11.56 4.66
C ASN A 87 -3.94 10.33 5.43
N TYR A 88 -3.20 9.89 6.44
CA TYR A 88 -3.66 8.87 7.37
C TYR A 88 -4.95 9.31 8.09
N MET A 89 -4.95 10.50 8.70
CA MET A 89 -6.10 11.04 9.44
C MET A 89 -7.33 11.21 8.53
N ARG A 90 -7.14 11.74 7.34
CA ARG A 90 -8.16 11.84 6.29
C ARG A 90 -8.76 10.48 5.93
N THR A 91 -7.93 9.45 5.80
CA THR A 91 -8.40 8.09 5.43
C THR A 91 -9.23 7.48 6.55
N GLN A 92 -8.83 7.67 7.81
CA GLN A 92 -9.60 7.23 8.98
C GLN A 92 -10.96 7.93 9.04
N TRP A 93 -10.97 9.25 8.86
CA TRP A 93 -12.19 10.06 8.85
C TRP A 93 -13.16 9.64 7.74
N ARG A 94 -12.67 9.45 6.50
CA ARG A 94 -13.50 9.00 5.38
C ARG A 94 -14.09 7.61 5.60
N THR A 95 -13.30 6.68 6.13
CA THR A 95 -13.76 5.32 6.45
C THR A 95 -14.85 5.35 7.52
N PHE A 96 -14.67 6.15 8.57
CA PHE A 96 -15.65 6.29 9.63
C PHE A 96 -16.96 6.91 9.15
N ASN A 97 -16.90 8.03 8.40
CA ASN A 97 -18.09 8.71 7.92
C ASN A 97 -18.83 7.95 6.81
N LYS A 98 -18.12 7.15 6.00
CA LYS A 98 -18.76 6.24 5.03
C LYS A 98 -19.60 5.16 5.73
N LYS A 99 -19.13 4.64 6.87
CA LYS A 99 -19.90 3.67 7.67
C LYS A 99 -21.14 4.34 8.26
N LYS A 100 -20.97 5.51 8.89
CA LYS A 100 -22.08 6.30 9.46
C LYS A 100 -23.18 6.62 8.43
N GLY A 101 -22.80 6.99 7.21
CA GLY A 101 -23.76 7.26 6.13
C GLY A 101 -24.52 6.02 5.65
N LYS A 102 -23.90 4.83 5.72
CA LYS A 102 -24.58 3.55 5.41
C LYS A 102 -25.52 3.11 6.52
N ASP A 103 -25.09 3.26 7.77
CA ASP A 103 -25.89 2.85 8.94
C ASP A 103 -27.12 3.75 9.11
N LEU A 104 -27.03 5.04 8.75
CA LEU A 104 -28.18 5.96 8.73
C LEU A 104 -29.09 5.78 7.50
N GLY A 105 -28.58 5.20 6.41
CA GLY A 105 -29.32 4.99 5.16
C GLY A 105 -30.09 3.66 5.08
N ALA A 106 -29.84 2.71 6.00
CA ALA A 106 -30.53 1.43 6.04
C ALA A 106 -31.86 1.45 6.83
N GLY A 107 -32.28 2.62 7.32
CA GLY A 107 -33.43 2.75 8.25
C GLY A 107 -34.58 3.65 7.80
N ARG A 108 -34.69 4.04 6.52
CA ARG A 108 -35.79 4.91 6.08
C ARG A 108 -36.32 4.57 4.68
N THR A 109 -37.38 3.79 4.66
CA THR A 109 -38.47 3.91 3.68
C THR A 109 -39.26 5.19 3.95
N GLY A 110 -39.70 5.89 2.91
CA GLY A 110 -40.73 6.94 2.98
C GLY A 110 -40.34 8.32 2.44
N ASP A 111 -40.80 8.59 1.21
CA ASP A 111 -41.26 9.85 0.61
C ASP A 111 -40.35 11.10 0.49
N GLY A 112 -39.97 11.37 -0.76
CA GLY A 112 -40.41 12.55 -1.52
C GLY A 112 -39.93 13.95 -1.10
N ALA A 113 -39.01 14.54 -1.87
CA ALA A 113 -39.13 15.89 -2.43
C ALA A 113 -37.90 16.28 -3.27
N GLN A 114 -38.17 16.86 -4.44
CA GLN A 114 -37.25 17.35 -5.46
C GLN A 114 -36.56 18.67 -5.06
N GLY A 115 -35.32 18.87 -5.51
CA GLY A 115 -34.63 20.15 -5.51
C GLY A 115 -33.40 20.14 -6.42
N ALA A 116 -33.34 21.05 -7.39
CA ALA A 116 -32.48 21.01 -8.56
C ALA A 116 -31.18 21.85 -8.46
N GLY A 117 -30.06 21.26 -8.92
CA GLY A 117 -28.90 21.89 -9.59
C GLY A 117 -27.87 22.70 -8.75
N PRO A 118 -26.70 23.11 -9.31
CA PRO A 118 -25.96 22.59 -10.46
C PRO A 118 -24.44 22.32 -10.21
N GLY A 119 -23.84 21.48 -11.06
CA GLY A 119 -22.51 21.64 -11.66
C GLY A 119 -21.23 21.72 -10.79
N GLY A 120 -20.36 20.70 -10.90
CA GLY A 120 -18.96 20.80 -10.46
C GLY A 120 -18.11 19.60 -10.87
N ALA A 121 -17.33 19.76 -11.94
CA ALA A 121 -16.32 18.81 -12.42
C ALA A 121 -15.08 18.79 -11.50
N GLY A 122 -14.40 17.64 -11.39
CA GLY A 122 -13.09 17.59 -10.74
C GLY A 122 -12.57 16.19 -10.43
N GLU A 123 -11.52 15.81 -11.15
CA GLU A 123 -10.82 14.53 -11.13
C GLU A 123 -10.18 14.16 -9.77
N GLY A 124 -10.01 12.85 -9.55
CA GLY A 124 -9.22 12.34 -8.44
C GLY A 124 -9.42 10.85 -8.18
N GLY A 125 -9.00 10.00 -9.12
CA GLY A 125 -8.95 8.56 -8.95
C GLY A 125 -8.04 8.17 -7.77
N ALA A 126 -8.63 7.65 -6.71
CA ALA A 126 -7.94 6.89 -5.67
C ALA A 126 -8.13 5.39 -5.96
N PRO A 127 -7.11 4.55 -5.76
CA PRO A 127 -7.22 3.12 -6.01
C PRO A 127 -8.18 2.47 -5.00
N ASN A 128 -9.12 1.67 -5.52
CA ASN A 128 -9.99 0.81 -4.73
C ASN A 128 -9.14 -0.22 -3.97
N GLY A 129 -9.16 -0.12 -2.64
CA GLY A 129 -8.77 -1.21 -1.76
C GLY A 129 -9.95 -2.15 -1.60
N ASP A 130 -9.95 -3.23 -2.36
CA ASP A 130 -10.82 -4.36 -2.13
C ASP A 130 -10.31 -5.13 -0.90
N GLY A 131 -11.24 -5.47 -0.01
CA GLY A 131 -10.94 -6.01 1.31
C GLY A 131 -10.17 -7.33 1.24
N GLU A 132 -9.00 -7.33 1.86
CA GLU A 132 -8.36 -8.54 2.35
C GLU A 132 -8.78 -8.74 3.80
N GLN A 133 -9.24 -9.94 4.11
CA GLN A 133 -9.40 -10.44 5.48
C GLN A 133 -8.05 -10.29 6.18
N MET A 134 -8.03 -9.47 7.23
CA MET A 134 -6.93 -9.41 8.19
C MET A 134 -6.98 -10.71 8.99
N GLU A 135 -6.16 -11.68 8.60
CA GLU A 135 -5.65 -12.64 9.56
C GLU A 135 -4.77 -11.85 10.54
N GLU A 136 -5.16 -11.94 11.81
CA GLU A 136 -4.50 -11.35 12.98
C GLU A 136 -3.14 -12.05 13.18
N GLU A 137 -2.14 -11.68 12.37
CA GLU A 137 -0.74 -11.97 12.68
C GLU A 137 -0.20 -10.85 13.58
N GLU A 138 0.38 -11.28 14.70
CA GLU A 138 0.95 -10.50 15.79
C GLU A 138 1.65 -9.20 15.37
N GLN A 139 1.40 -8.18 16.19
CA GLN A 139 1.99 -6.85 16.12
C GLN A 139 3.51 -6.93 16.37
N ASP A 140 4.27 -7.24 15.34
CA ASP A 140 5.66 -6.79 15.27
C ASP A 140 5.60 -5.32 14.86
N GLU A 141 6.30 -4.41 15.56
CA GLU A 141 6.41 -2.98 15.25
C GLU A 141 7.15 -2.70 13.90
N GLY A 142 7.18 -3.71 13.04
CA GLY A 142 7.84 -3.77 11.76
C GLY A 142 7.19 -2.87 10.72
N LYS A 143 8.06 -2.33 9.85
CA LYS A 143 7.67 -1.57 8.66
C LYS A 143 6.60 -2.33 7.87
N SER A 144 5.72 -1.60 7.21
CA SER A 144 4.70 -2.24 6.36
C SER A 144 5.36 -3.22 5.38
N ARG A 145 4.72 -4.38 5.17
CA ARG A 145 5.16 -5.43 4.22
C ARG A 145 5.61 -4.85 2.86
N GLY A 146 4.97 -3.77 2.40
CA GLY A 146 5.37 -3.06 1.18
C GLY A 146 6.79 -2.48 1.19
N VAL A 147 7.27 -1.94 2.31
CA VAL A 147 8.64 -1.40 2.43
C VAL A 147 9.67 -2.51 2.33
N LEU A 148 9.43 -3.66 2.98
CA LEU A 148 10.32 -4.83 2.91
C LEU A 148 10.37 -5.37 1.48
N ARG A 149 9.22 -5.47 0.81
CA ARG A 149 9.15 -5.90 -0.59
C ARG A 149 9.94 -4.98 -1.53
N VAL A 150 9.80 -3.66 -1.42
CA VAL A 150 10.56 -2.71 -2.26
C VAL A 150 12.07 -2.87 -2.06
N ARG A 151 12.52 -3.22 -0.86
CA ARG A 151 13.95 -3.49 -0.60
C ARG A 151 14.39 -4.78 -1.25
N ALA A 152 13.62 -5.86 -1.06
CA ALA A 152 13.88 -7.14 -1.70
C ALA A 152 13.95 -7.02 -3.24
N GLU A 153 13.06 -6.23 -3.85
CA GLU A 153 13.09 -5.91 -5.28
C GLU A 153 14.38 -5.19 -5.69
N LYS A 154 14.82 -4.17 -4.94
CA LYS A 154 16.09 -3.46 -5.21
C LYS A 154 17.32 -4.36 -5.07
N THR A 155 17.34 -5.23 -4.07
CA THR A 155 18.43 -6.21 -3.87
C THR A 155 18.45 -7.22 -5.01
N ALA A 156 17.29 -7.73 -5.43
CA ALA A 156 17.15 -8.59 -6.60
C ALA A 156 17.70 -7.93 -7.86
N GLU A 157 17.28 -6.70 -8.15
CA GLU A 157 17.78 -5.95 -9.31
C GLU A 157 19.29 -5.70 -9.26
N GLN A 158 19.86 -5.45 -8.07
CA GLN A 158 21.31 -5.33 -7.93
C GLN A 158 22.01 -6.63 -8.29
N ARG A 159 21.62 -7.75 -7.67
CA ARG A 159 22.25 -9.04 -7.91
C ARG A 159 22.12 -9.46 -9.38
N LYS A 160 20.98 -9.18 -10.02
CA LYS A 160 20.80 -9.35 -11.49
C LYS A 160 21.80 -8.56 -12.32
N ARG A 161 22.14 -7.32 -11.95
CA ARG A 161 23.17 -6.56 -12.68
C ARG A 161 24.55 -7.16 -12.49
N LYS A 162 24.86 -7.61 -11.27
CA LYS A 162 26.16 -8.19 -10.92
C LYS A 162 26.36 -9.60 -11.47
N VAL A 163 25.29 -10.26 -11.92
CA VAL A 163 25.34 -11.62 -12.44
C VAL A 163 26.07 -11.73 -13.78
N ALA A 164 26.09 -10.66 -14.58
CA ALA A 164 26.66 -10.66 -15.93
C ALA A 164 28.14 -11.09 -15.94
N GLY A 165 28.48 -12.06 -16.77
CA GLY A 165 29.82 -12.64 -16.85
C GLY A 165 30.18 -13.58 -15.70
N THR A 166 29.20 -14.11 -14.97
CA THR A 166 29.40 -15.17 -13.98
C THR A 166 28.73 -16.47 -14.41
N GLN A 167 29.11 -17.59 -13.80
CA GLN A 167 28.39 -18.86 -13.96
C GLN A 167 26.92 -18.81 -13.52
N TRP A 168 26.54 -17.79 -12.74
CA TRP A 168 25.18 -17.60 -12.22
C TRP A 168 24.25 -16.90 -13.22
N GLU A 169 24.78 -16.47 -14.38
CA GLU A 169 23.99 -15.84 -15.45
C GLU A 169 23.06 -16.84 -16.17
N ASP A 170 23.32 -18.14 -16.01
CA ASP A 170 22.48 -19.21 -16.54
C ASP A 170 21.02 -19.08 -16.06
N ALA A 171 20.09 -19.25 -17.00
CA ALA A 171 18.65 -19.18 -16.77
C ALA A 171 18.17 -20.13 -15.66
N LYS A 172 18.87 -21.24 -15.40
CA LYS A 172 18.55 -22.15 -14.29
C LYS A 172 18.61 -21.47 -12.92
N TYR A 173 19.43 -20.44 -12.75
CA TYR A 173 19.55 -19.67 -11.51
C TYR A 173 18.67 -18.42 -11.47
N ALA A 174 17.85 -18.15 -12.50
CA ALA A 174 17.03 -16.94 -12.56
C ALA A 174 16.10 -16.79 -11.33
N ALA A 175 15.62 -17.91 -10.78
CA ALA A 175 14.80 -17.95 -9.58
C ALA A 175 15.50 -17.44 -8.31
N ALA A 176 16.84 -17.48 -8.27
CA ALA A 176 17.65 -16.90 -7.19
C ALA A 176 17.38 -15.40 -7.02
N PHE A 177 16.99 -14.72 -8.11
CA PHE A 177 16.85 -13.28 -8.19
C PHE A 177 15.39 -12.80 -8.12
N LEU A 178 14.51 -13.59 -7.52
CA LEU A 178 13.13 -13.20 -7.25
C LEU A 178 13.05 -12.39 -5.95
N PRO A 179 12.13 -11.42 -5.83
CA PRO A 179 11.96 -10.69 -4.56
C PRO A 179 11.70 -11.61 -3.35
N ASN A 180 10.97 -12.71 -3.54
CA ASN A 180 10.69 -13.68 -2.48
C ASN A 180 11.95 -14.45 -2.02
N ALA A 181 12.90 -14.65 -2.93
CA ALA A 181 14.21 -15.23 -2.65
C ALA A 181 15.15 -14.25 -1.91
N MET A 182 14.86 -12.95 -1.97
CA MET A 182 15.59 -11.86 -1.33
C MET A 182 15.01 -11.47 0.04
N SER A 183 14.27 -12.36 0.69
CA SER A 183 13.60 -12.12 1.98
C SER A 183 14.54 -12.01 3.18
N ASP A 184 15.78 -11.57 2.97
CA ASP A 184 16.65 -11.10 4.05
C ASP A 184 15.94 -9.91 4.71
N ASN A 185 15.26 -10.16 5.84
CA ASN A 185 14.46 -9.15 6.51
C ASN A 185 15.40 -8.10 7.11
N GLU A 186 15.52 -6.98 6.38
CA GLU A 186 16.35 -5.84 6.75
C GLU A 186 15.73 -5.03 7.90
N ASP A 187 16.12 -5.36 9.11
CA ASP A 187 15.85 -4.50 10.26
C ASP A 187 16.78 -3.29 10.26
N ASN A 188 16.28 -2.17 10.79
CA ASN A 188 17.12 -1.00 10.98
C ASN A 188 17.88 -1.21 12.29
N ALA A 189 19.14 -1.61 12.23
CA ALA A 189 20.04 -1.45 13.36
C ALA A 189 20.54 0.00 13.34
N VAL A 190 19.68 0.97 13.64
CA VAL A 190 20.11 2.38 13.70
C VAL A 190 20.02 2.83 15.15
N GLU A 191 21.17 2.83 15.81
CA GLU A 191 21.44 3.70 16.95
C GLU A 191 21.21 5.17 16.52
N PRO A 192 20.52 5.99 17.32
CA PRO A 192 20.32 7.40 17.01
C PRO A 192 21.66 8.10 16.68
N GLY A 193 21.76 8.70 15.49
CA GLY A 193 22.94 9.45 15.04
C GLY A 193 23.94 8.68 14.18
N GLN A 194 23.79 7.36 14.00
CA GLN A 194 24.62 6.59 13.07
C GLN A 194 24.07 6.61 11.63
N PRO A 195 24.93 6.46 10.61
CA PRO A 195 24.48 6.24 9.24
C PRO A 195 23.50 5.06 9.20
N LYS A 196 22.46 5.19 8.37
CA LYS A 196 21.45 4.15 8.24
C LYS A 196 22.10 2.89 7.69
N THR A 197 22.23 1.85 8.50
CA THR A 197 22.63 0.50 8.07
C THR A 197 21.42 -0.43 8.13
N TYR A 198 21.45 -1.47 7.30
CA TYR A 198 20.46 -2.52 7.32
C TYR A 198 21.07 -3.83 7.82
N LEU A 199 20.39 -4.50 8.74
CA LEU A 199 20.79 -5.82 9.21
C LEU A 199 20.18 -6.89 8.30
N ALA A 200 21.00 -7.51 7.44
CA ALA A 200 20.56 -8.58 6.55
C ALA A 200 20.66 -9.93 7.26
N ARG A 201 19.51 -10.54 7.57
CA ARG A 201 19.41 -11.84 8.23
C ARG A 201 18.88 -12.89 7.26
N ALA A 202 19.70 -13.89 6.94
CA ALA A 202 19.28 -14.99 6.09
C ALA A 202 18.29 -15.91 6.83
N PRO A 203 17.26 -16.43 6.16
CA PRO A 203 16.37 -17.44 6.74
C PRO A 203 17.12 -18.76 6.94
N TRP A 204 16.78 -19.48 8.01
CA TRP A 204 17.39 -20.77 8.34
C TRP A 204 17.22 -21.84 7.26
N TYR A 205 16.12 -21.78 6.50
CA TYR A 205 15.81 -22.75 5.45
C TYR A 205 16.57 -22.53 4.13
N ARG A 206 17.39 -21.47 3.99
CA ARG A 206 18.06 -21.17 2.71
C ARG A 206 19.14 -22.21 2.42
N SER A 207 19.14 -22.74 1.20
CA SER A 207 20.19 -23.68 0.78
C SER A 207 21.57 -23.03 0.73
N LYS A 208 22.60 -23.85 0.99
CA LYS A 208 24.00 -23.40 0.90
C LYS A 208 24.33 -22.85 -0.49
N LEU A 209 23.87 -23.51 -1.56
CA LEU A 209 24.11 -23.05 -2.93
C LEU A 209 23.53 -21.65 -3.19
N GLN A 210 22.30 -21.38 -2.75
CA GLN A 210 21.72 -20.05 -2.90
C GLN A 210 22.50 -19.01 -2.09
N GLN A 211 22.96 -19.39 -0.90
CA GLN A 211 23.75 -18.53 -0.05
C GLN A 211 25.10 -18.16 -0.71
N ASP A 212 25.80 -19.14 -1.28
CA ASP A 212 27.06 -18.95 -2.00
C ASP A 212 26.89 -18.03 -3.22
N ILE A 213 25.78 -18.14 -3.96
CA ILE A 213 25.45 -17.21 -5.05
C ILE A 213 25.36 -15.77 -4.52
N PHE A 214 24.67 -15.58 -3.41
CA PHE A 214 24.45 -14.25 -2.83
C PHE A 214 25.75 -13.65 -2.30
N ASP A 215 26.56 -14.41 -1.58
CA ASP A 215 27.81 -13.92 -1.02
C ASP A 215 28.80 -13.57 -2.15
N THR A 216 28.94 -14.44 -3.16
CA THR A 216 29.78 -14.18 -4.35
C THR A 216 29.38 -12.89 -5.07
N LEU A 217 28.07 -12.65 -5.25
CA LEU A 217 27.58 -11.46 -5.93
C LEU A 217 27.64 -10.21 -5.06
N ASP A 218 27.47 -10.33 -3.75
CA ASP A 218 27.54 -9.19 -2.84
C ASP A 218 28.97 -8.64 -2.74
N GLU A 219 29.99 -9.51 -2.79
CA GLU A 219 31.41 -9.14 -2.84
C GLU A 219 31.83 -8.42 -4.12
N ARG A 220 31.17 -8.73 -5.25
CA ARG A 220 31.49 -8.12 -6.55
C ARG A 220 31.06 -6.64 -6.60
N ALA A 221 31.86 -5.78 -7.22
CA ALA A 221 31.46 -4.39 -7.49
C ALA A 221 30.24 -4.33 -8.43
N ASP A 222 29.29 -3.41 -8.18
CA ASP A 222 28.16 -3.18 -9.10
C ASP A 222 28.70 -2.52 -10.38
N PRO A 223 28.41 -3.06 -11.59
CA PRO A 223 28.86 -2.48 -12.84
C PRO A 223 28.30 -1.07 -13.08
N ASN A 224 27.24 -0.66 -12.37
CA ASN A 224 26.70 0.69 -12.42
C ASN A 224 27.12 1.49 -11.16
N PRO A 225 28.06 2.45 -11.28
CA PRO A 225 28.60 3.18 -10.12
C PRO A 225 27.58 4.09 -9.43
N ASP A 226 26.63 4.67 -10.18
CA ASP A 226 25.61 5.55 -9.60
C ASP A 226 24.62 4.77 -8.74
N LYS A 227 24.22 3.58 -9.21
CA LYS A 227 23.38 2.66 -8.44
C LYS A 227 24.14 2.08 -7.24
N ALA A 228 25.46 1.88 -7.36
CA ALA A 228 26.30 1.47 -6.24
C ALA A 228 26.29 2.51 -5.10
N LYS A 229 26.45 3.80 -5.44
CA LYS A 229 26.43 4.91 -4.46
C LYS A 229 25.07 5.08 -3.78
N ALA A 230 23.98 4.81 -4.49
CA ALA A 230 22.62 4.89 -3.94
C ALA A 230 22.26 3.72 -3.00
N MET A 231 23.10 2.68 -2.93
CA MET A 231 22.84 1.51 -2.11
C MET A 231 23.26 1.74 -0.67
N VAL A 232 22.32 1.45 0.23
CA VAL A 232 22.57 1.48 1.68
C VAL A 232 23.41 0.27 2.07
N SER A 233 24.40 0.49 2.93
CA SER A 233 25.26 -0.60 3.44
C SER A 233 24.44 -1.58 4.27
N ARG A 234 24.80 -2.86 4.13
CA ARG A 234 24.16 -3.98 4.83
C ARG A 234 25.20 -4.66 5.70
N VAL A 235 24.82 -4.94 6.94
CA VAL A 235 25.61 -5.74 7.88
C VAL A 235 24.96 -7.10 7.98
N ARG A 236 25.75 -8.16 7.88
CA ARG A 236 25.24 -9.52 8.04
C ARG A 236 24.84 -9.74 9.49
N GLY A 237 23.57 -10.11 9.70
CA GLY A 237 23.06 -10.48 11.01
C GLY A 237 23.02 -11.99 11.22
N PRO A 238 22.64 -12.44 12.42
CA PRO A 238 22.43 -13.86 12.70
C PRO A 238 21.33 -14.44 11.81
N VAL A 239 21.41 -15.75 11.57
CA VAL A 239 20.38 -16.51 10.85
C VAL A 239 19.04 -16.36 11.57
N LYS A 240 17.97 -16.11 10.81
CA LYS A 240 16.62 -16.00 11.35
C LYS A 240 16.01 -17.41 11.47
N GLN A 241 15.83 -17.84 12.71
CA GLN A 241 15.16 -19.09 13.07
C GLN A 241 13.64 -18.96 12.97
N ASP A 242 12.93 -20.10 12.97
CA ASP A 242 11.48 -20.20 13.12
C ASP A 242 10.65 -19.38 12.11
N ILE A 243 11.17 -19.20 10.90
CA ILE A 243 10.44 -18.56 9.81
C ILE A 243 10.16 -19.51 8.67
N GLU A 244 8.97 -19.40 8.10
CA GLU A 244 8.56 -20.14 6.92
C GLU A 244 8.87 -19.37 5.63
N PRO A 245 9.10 -20.06 4.51
CA PRO A 245 9.22 -19.41 3.21
C PRO A 245 7.96 -18.63 2.83
N PRO A 246 8.07 -17.47 2.15
CA PRO A 246 6.91 -16.67 1.77
C PRO A 246 5.99 -17.43 0.82
N LYS A 247 4.67 -17.38 1.06
CA LYS A 247 3.68 -17.99 0.18
C LYS A 247 3.60 -17.24 -1.15
N ALA A 248 3.78 -17.95 -2.25
CA ALA A 248 3.67 -17.38 -3.58
C ALA A 248 2.29 -17.66 -4.18
N ARG A 249 1.71 -16.65 -4.85
CA ARG A 249 0.45 -16.83 -5.61
C ARG A 249 0.69 -17.31 -7.04
N ARG A 250 1.96 -17.33 -7.48
CA ARG A 250 2.35 -17.63 -8.86
C ARG A 250 3.70 -18.36 -8.86
N VAL A 251 3.85 -19.34 -9.75
CA VAL A 251 5.07 -20.17 -9.87
C VAL A 251 6.31 -19.33 -10.21
N ASP A 252 6.14 -18.23 -10.96
CA ASP A 252 7.23 -17.30 -11.30
C ASP A 252 7.76 -16.51 -10.09
N THR A 253 7.05 -16.54 -8.96
CA THR A 253 7.45 -15.88 -7.71
C THR A 253 7.73 -16.86 -6.57
N ALA A 254 7.49 -18.15 -6.77
CA ALA A 254 7.71 -19.18 -5.77
C ALA A 254 9.19 -19.54 -5.63
N LEU A 255 9.60 -19.97 -4.43
CA LEU A 255 10.93 -20.54 -4.23
C LEU A 255 10.99 -21.92 -4.87
N ARG A 256 12.16 -22.27 -5.42
CA ARG A 256 12.46 -23.59 -5.96
C ARG A 256 13.03 -24.50 -4.87
N VAL A 257 12.87 -25.81 -5.02
CA VAL A 257 13.44 -26.82 -4.12
C VAL A 257 14.93 -26.60 -3.89
N TRP A 258 15.72 -26.32 -4.94
CA TRP A 258 17.18 -26.11 -4.82
C TRP A 258 17.55 -24.87 -3.97
N GLN A 259 16.63 -23.92 -3.79
CA GLN A 259 16.82 -22.71 -2.99
C GLN A 259 16.61 -22.97 -1.49
N VAL A 260 16.01 -24.10 -1.15
CA VAL A 260 15.71 -24.51 0.21
C VAL A 260 16.68 -25.60 0.63
N ASP A 261 17.15 -25.54 1.87
CA ASP A 261 17.97 -26.58 2.47
C ASP A 261 17.22 -27.93 2.48
N GLU A 262 17.92 -29.00 2.14
CA GLU A 262 17.31 -30.33 1.97
C GLU A 262 16.73 -30.86 3.28
N GLN A 263 17.42 -30.63 4.40
CA GLN A 263 16.95 -31.03 5.72
C GLN A 263 15.72 -30.21 6.11
N ALA A 264 15.78 -28.88 5.92
CA ALA A 264 14.65 -28.00 6.18
C ALA A 264 13.39 -28.41 5.39
N LEU A 265 13.56 -28.79 4.11
CA LEU A 265 12.46 -29.23 3.26
C LEU A 265 11.93 -30.61 3.66
N SER A 266 12.81 -31.54 4.04
CA SER A 266 12.44 -32.87 4.56
C SER A 266 11.64 -32.76 5.86
N ASP A 267 12.04 -31.87 6.76
CA ASP A 267 11.33 -31.64 8.02
C ASP A 267 10.00 -30.91 7.82
N ASN A 268 9.83 -30.23 6.67
CA ASN A 268 8.65 -29.40 6.36
C ASN A 268 8.04 -29.74 4.99
N PRO A 269 7.55 -30.98 4.77
CA PRO A 269 7.01 -31.40 3.47
C PRO A 269 5.77 -30.59 3.04
N HIS A 270 5.06 -30.00 4.00
CA HIS A 270 3.90 -29.15 3.77
C HIS A 270 4.23 -27.86 2.98
N TRP A 271 5.50 -27.47 2.87
CA TRP A 271 5.90 -26.31 2.04
C TRP A 271 5.69 -26.54 0.54
N LEU A 272 5.79 -27.79 0.08
CA LEU A 272 5.49 -28.16 -1.30
C LEU A 272 4.00 -28.10 -1.59
N THR A 273 3.16 -28.59 -0.67
CA THR A 273 1.70 -28.64 -0.85
C THR A 273 1.03 -27.29 -0.63
N SER A 274 1.60 -26.43 0.23
CA SER A 274 1.05 -25.09 0.51
C SER A 274 1.36 -24.03 -0.56
N GLY A 275 2.19 -24.35 -1.55
CA GLY A 275 2.62 -23.41 -2.59
C GLY A 275 3.67 -22.40 -2.11
N ARG A 276 4.41 -22.73 -1.05
CA ARG A 276 5.56 -21.94 -0.60
C ARG A 276 6.82 -22.28 -1.41
N VAL A 277 7.00 -23.56 -1.70
CA VAL A 277 8.10 -24.11 -2.50
C VAL A 277 7.53 -24.90 -3.68
N VAL A 278 8.16 -24.80 -4.84
CA VAL A 278 7.80 -25.53 -6.06
C VAL A 278 8.99 -26.30 -6.60
N ALA A 279 8.74 -27.33 -7.42
CA ALA A 279 9.79 -28.10 -8.10
C ALA A 279 10.73 -27.21 -8.95
N ASN A 280 11.91 -27.72 -9.29
CA ASN A 280 12.98 -26.96 -9.90
C ASN A 280 12.74 -26.66 -11.39
N GLY A 281 12.10 -27.58 -12.12
CA GLY A 281 11.80 -27.48 -13.55
C GLY A 281 12.90 -28.08 -14.44
N ARG A 282 12.67 -28.06 -15.76
CA ARG A 282 13.47 -28.79 -16.75
C ARG A 282 14.94 -28.39 -16.80
N LEU A 283 15.24 -27.12 -16.52
CA LEU A 283 16.61 -26.60 -16.48
C LEU A 283 17.46 -27.21 -15.35
N TRP A 284 16.82 -27.86 -14.37
CA TRP A 284 17.46 -28.57 -13.28
C TRP A 284 17.40 -30.10 -13.43
N GLY A 285 16.93 -30.60 -14.58
CA GLY A 285 16.83 -32.04 -14.86
C GLY A 285 15.47 -32.66 -14.53
N ASP A 286 14.48 -31.88 -14.07
CA ASP A 286 13.12 -32.38 -13.87
C ASP A 286 12.46 -32.69 -15.23
N ALA A 287 11.52 -33.65 -15.27
CA ALA A 287 10.85 -34.02 -16.52
C ALA A 287 9.98 -32.88 -17.10
N GLU A 288 9.34 -32.11 -16.23
CA GLU A 288 8.43 -31.03 -16.60
C GLU A 288 8.67 -29.78 -15.77
N ASP A 289 8.34 -28.62 -16.35
CA ASP A 289 8.33 -27.37 -15.60
C ASP A 289 7.09 -27.35 -14.71
N PRO A 290 7.20 -26.87 -13.46
CA PRO A 290 6.06 -26.88 -12.55
C PRO A 290 4.94 -25.97 -13.06
N VAL A 291 3.75 -26.54 -13.12
CA VAL A 291 2.52 -25.85 -13.47
C VAL A 291 1.79 -25.46 -12.19
N HIS A 292 1.16 -24.29 -12.18
CA HIS A 292 0.32 -23.91 -11.04
C HIS A 292 -0.99 -24.68 -11.08
N GLU A 293 -1.18 -25.67 -10.22
CA GLU A 293 -2.43 -26.46 -10.14
C GLU A 293 -3.57 -25.73 -9.40
N GLY A 294 -3.51 -24.41 -9.33
CA GLY A 294 -4.57 -23.60 -8.72
C GLY A 294 -5.61 -23.23 -9.78
N PRO A 295 -6.91 -23.12 -9.43
CA PRO A 295 -7.88 -22.52 -10.33
C PRO A 295 -7.33 -21.16 -10.69
N ALA A 296 -6.95 -20.97 -11.97
CA ALA A 296 -6.31 -19.76 -12.48
C ALA A 296 -7.04 -18.58 -11.86
N SER A 297 -6.43 -17.95 -10.84
CA SER A 297 -7.13 -17.02 -9.96
C SER A 297 -7.86 -16.08 -10.87
N ARG A 298 -9.21 -16.13 -10.87
CA ARG A 298 -10.08 -15.53 -11.89
C ARG A 298 -9.37 -14.32 -12.43
N ARG A 299 -8.81 -14.44 -13.64
CA ARG A 299 -8.03 -13.36 -14.28
C ARG A 299 -8.81 -12.10 -13.98
N GLY A 300 -8.23 -11.24 -13.13
CA GLY A 300 -8.86 -9.99 -12.78
C GLY A 300 -9.30 -9.40 -14.11
N LYS A 301 -10.61 -9.15 -14.22
CA LYS A 301 -11.21 -8.44 -15.36
C LYS A 301 -10.20 -7.41 -15.81
N GLY A 302 -9.79 -7.53 -17.08
CA GLY A 302 -8.69 -6.77 -17.63
C GLY A 302 -8.71 -5.33 -17.14
N ARG A 303 -7.52 -4.81 -16.83
CA ARG A 303 -7.26 -3.38 -16.92
C ARG A 303 -7.82 -2.91 -18.27
N GLY A 304 -9.03 -2.36 -18.29
CA GLY A 304 -9.71 -1.98 -19.54
C GLY A 304 -11.23 -2.17 -19.61
N GLY A 305 -11.87 -2.78 -18.61
CA GLY A 305 -13.33 -2.95 -18.64
C GLY A 305 -13.98 -2.70 -17.29
N GLY A 306 -14.04 -1.44 -16.87
CA GLY A 306 -15.13 -1.06 -15.96
C GLY A 306 -16.46 -1.50 -16.58
N PRO A 307 -17.54 -1.71 -15.79
CA PRO A 307 -18.87 -1.87 -16.37
C PRO A 307 -19.05 -0.76 -17.41
N PRO A 308 -19.58 -1.06 -18.63
CA PRO A 308 -19.71 -0.06 -19.67
C PRO A 308 -20.33 1.17 -19.01
N LYS A 309 -19.57 2.26 -18.94
CA LYS A 309 -20.11 3.53 -18.48
C LYS A 309 -21.28 3.75 -19.43
N ILE A 310 -22.50 3.62 -18.92
CA ILE A 310 -23.70 3.98 -19.66
C ILE A 310 -23.39 5.38 -20.15
N ARG A 311 -23.18 5.53 -21.47
CA ARG A 311 -22.87 6.84 -22.04
C ARG A 311 -24.04 7.72 -21.63
N ARG A 312 -23.75 8.81 -20.93
CA ARG A 312 -24.75 9.86 -20.74
C ARG A 312 -25.11 10.30 -22.16
N PRO A 313 -26.39 10.26 -22.58
CA PRO A 313 -26.77 10.79 -23.88
C PRO A 313 -26.33 12.25 -23.93
N GLU A 314 -25.38 12.57 -24.82
CA GLU A 314 -24.79 13.91 -24.94
C GLU A 314 -25.64 14.83 -25.83
N GLY A 315 -26.74 14.32 -26.40
CA GLY A 315 -27.69 15.07 -27.22
C GLY A 315 -29.14 14.99 -26.74
N THR A 316 -29.89 16.07 -26.91
CA THR A 316 -31.34 16.13 -26.67
C THR A 316 -32.14 15.15 -27.54
N ALA A 317 -31.60 14.77 -28.71
CA ALA A 317 -32.18 13.77 -29.60
C ALA A 317 -32.13 12.35 -29.02
N ASP A 318 -31.07 11.98 -28.31
CA ASP A 318 -30.96 10.65 -27.70
C ASP A 318 -31.93 10.50 -26.52
N VAL A 319 -32.22 11.59 -25.81
CA VAL A 319 -33.20 11.60 -24.72
C VAL A 319 -34.63 11.47 -25.24
N SER A 320 -34.96 12.09 -26.38
CA SER A 320 -36.29 11.95 -26.99
C SER A 320 -36.50 10.54 -27.57
N GLU A 321 -35.47 9.95 -28.20
CA GLU A 321 -35.54 8.57 -28.70
C GLU A 321 -35.64 7.56 -27.55
N ALA A 322 -34.88 7.75 -26.46
CA ALA A 322 -35.00 6.92 -25.26
C ALA A 322 -36.40 7.02 -24.63
N ARG A 323 -36.98 8.23 -24.55
CA ARG A 323 -38.36 8.43 -24.07
C ARG A 323 -39.40 7.79 -24.98
N ALA A 324 -39.22 7.85 -26.30
CA ALA A 324 -40.13 7.22 -27.26
C ALA A 324 -40.09 5.69 -27.16
N ARG A 325 -38.89 5.10 -27.07
CA ARG A 325 -38.72 3.65 -26.84
C ARG A 325 -39.33 3.20 -25.53
N PHE A 326 -39.15 3.99 -24.47
CA PHE A 326 -39.75 3.70 -23.17
C PHE A 326 -41.29 3.75 -23.22
N LYS A 327 -41.87 4.81 -23.81
CA LYS A 327 -43.33 4.94 -23.96
C LYS A 327 -43.94 3.83 -24.80
N ALA A 328 -43.23 3.37 -25.84
CA ALA A 328 -43.65 2.21 -26.63
C ALA A 328 -43.61 0.91 -25.81
N ALA A 329 -42.57 0.72 -24.99
CA ALA A 329 -42.42 -0.48 -24.16
C ALA A 329 -43.45 -0.55 -23.03
N THR A 330 -43.87 0.59 -22.47
CA THR A 330 -44.89 0.63 -21.40
C THR A 330 -46.32 0.81 -21.91
N ALA A 331 -46.54 0.76 -23.22
CA ALA A 331 -47.84 1.07 -23.85
C ALA A 331 -48.46 2.42 -23.39
N GLY A 332 -47.61 3.36 -22.94
CA GLY A 332 -48.03 4.65 -22.40
C GLY A 332 -48.45 4.66 -20.93
N VAL A 333 -48.29 3.57 -20.18
CA VAL A 333 -48.48 3.55 -18.71
C VAL A 333 -47.40 4.41 -18.06
N ASP A 334 -47.82 5.28 -17.14
CA ASP A 334 -46.92 6.17 -16.41
C ASP A 334 -46.02 5.35 -15.47
N ILE A 335 -44.77 5.79 -15.31
CA ILE A 335 -43.80 5.14 -14.43
C ILE A 335 -44.32 5.09 -13.00
N ASP A 336 -45.00 6.15 -12.56
CA ASP A 336 -45.47 6.25 -11.18
C ASP A 336 -46.58 5.22 -10.88
N ASP A 337 -47.35 4.81 -11.90
CA ASP A 337 -48.37 3.76 -11.77
C ASP A 337 -47.77 2.34 -11.78
N LEU A 338 -46.62 2.15 -12.42
CA LEU A 338 -45.94 0.84 -12.53
C LEU A 338 -45.36 0.33 -11.21
N PHE A 339 -45.17 1.20 -10.22
CA PHE A 339 -44.58 0.87 -8.92
C PHE A 339 -45.53 1.09 -7.74
N ALA A 340 -46.80 1.40 -8.01
CA ALA A 340 -47.81 1.70 -6.98
C ALA A 340 -48.58 0.47 -6.46
N SER A 341 -48.16 -0.75 -6.79
CA SER A 341 -48.80 -2.02 -6.37
C SER A 341 -48.11 -2.70 -5.19
#